data_AF-A9DSC4-F1
#
_entry.id   AF-A9DSC4-F1
#
_cell.length_a   1.000
_cell.length_b   1.000
_cell.length_c   1.000
_cell.angle_alpha   90.00
_cell.angle_beta   90.00
_cell.angle_gamma   90.00
#
_symmetry.space_group_name_H-M   'P 1'
#
loop_
_entity.id
_entity.type
_entity.pdbx_description
1 polymer ?
#
loop_
_entity_poly.entity_id
_entity_poly.type
_entity_poly.pdbx_seq_one_letter_code
_entity_poly.pdbx_strand_id
1 'polypeptide(L)'
;MGAPHNKKRYGEVWLQDRISLSLLELQFLREFVILSGGWAWHFLSPEGHTEYKHAHDHKDIDVFINPKNVAEVMCILQQRNFKKVWTRYDHLQSDENFRRYEKTVETKTGKSIRITIDFFVKQDVPSRIVKDWTIVDPTFLLSLYSNIHSSDKCWAVQSSIKLLAKNIDPLDREELVTIPKE
;
A
#
# COMPACT_ATOMS: atom_id res chain seq x y z
N MET A 1 -10.87 -1.29 4.03
CA MET A 1 -11.43 0.08 4.08
C MET A 1 -12.65 0.23 4.95
N GLY A 2 -12.74 1.36 5.66
CA GLY A 2 -13.99 1.85 6.20
C GLY A 2 -14.77 2.54 5.09
N ALA A 3 -15.95 2.02 4.72
CA ALA A 3 -16.95 2.60 3.81
C ALA A 3 -16.50 3.83 2.96
N PRO A 4 -15.70 3.65 1.89
CA PRO A 4 -15.15 4.76 1.10
C PRO A 4 -16.21 5.57 0.33
N HIS A 5 -17.42 5.04 0.25
CA HIS A 5 -18.62 5.71 -0.27
C HIS A 5 -19.30 6.63 0.76
N ASN A 6 -18.90 6.55 2.04
CA ASN A 6 -19.53 7.33 3.10
C ASN A 6 -18.85 8.69 3.24
N LYS A 7 -19.36 9.67 2.49
CA LYS A 7 -18.92 11.07 2.53
C LYS A 7 -18.86 11.66 3.94
N LYS A 8 -19.64 11.15 4.91
CA LYS A 8 -19.61 11.62 6.31
C LYS A 8 -18.27 11.37 7.03
N ARG A 9 -17.42 10.52 6.45
CA ARG A 9 -16.10 10.15 6.99
C ARG A 9 -14.95 10.84 6.25
N TYR A 10 -15.26 11.72 5.31
CA TYR A 10 -14.25 12.55 4.66
C TYR A 10 -13.57 13.42 5.72
N GLY A 11 -12.25 13.55 5.62
CA GLY A 11 -11.44 14.23 6.63
C GLY A 11 -10.94 13.32 7.76
N GLU A 12 -11.38 12.05 7.85
CA GLU A 12 -10.75 11.10 8.78
C GLU A 12 -9.29 10.85 8.39
N VAL A 13 -8.37 11.14 9.32
CA VAL A 13 -6.94 10.92 9.14
C VAL A 13 -6.48 9.60 9.74
N TRP A 14 -5.44 9.02 9.16
CA TRP A 14 -4.67 7.96 9.79
C TRP A 14 -3.89 8.49 11.00
N LEU A 15 -3.66 7.62 11.99
CA LEU A 15 -2.79 7.96 13.11
C LEU A 15 -1.35 8.06 12.59
N GLN A 16 -0.63 9.14 12.95
CA GLN A 16 0.75 9.32 12.50
C GLN A 16 1.66 8.15 12.90
N ASP A 17 1.49 7.61 14.12
CA ASP A 17 2.24 6.43 14.58
C ASP A 17 2.10 5.24 13.63
N ARG A 18 0.92 5.03 13.02
CA ARG A 18 0.73 3.95 12.03
C ARG A 18 1.59 4.16 10.81
N ILE A 19 1.63 5.39 10.29
CA ILE A 19 2.40 5.73 9.10
C ILE A 19 3.89 5.58 9.40
N SER A 20 4.37 6.23 10.47
CA SER A 20 5.77 6.23 10.86
C SER A 20 6.31 4.83 11.17
N LEU A 21 5.55 4.00 11.90
CA LEU A 21 5.98 2.62 12.22
C LEU A 21 5.95 1.71 10.99
N SER A 22 4.97 1.88 10.10
CA SER A 22 4.91 1.10 8.86
C SER A 22 6.07 1.46 7.93
N LEU A 23 6.38 2.74 7.77
CA LEU A 23 7.55 3.21 7.01
C LEU A 23 8.85 2.69 7.59
N LEU A 24 9.00 2.66 8.92
CA LEU A 24 10.18 2.11 9.58
C LEU A 24 10.40 0.63 9.25
N GLU A 25 9.34 -0.20 9.29
CA GLU A 25 9.46 -1.61 8.93
C GLU A 25 9.70 -1.81 7.42
N LEU A 26 9.05 -0.99 6.58
CA LEU A 26 9.22 -1.01 5.14
C LEU A 26 10.67 -0.73 4.72
N GLN A 27 11.40 0.15 5.40
CA GLN A 27 12.78 0.51 5.05
C GLN A 27 13.70 -0.72 4.90
N PHE A 28 13.51 -1.74 5.72
CA PHE A 28 14.30 -2.98 5.65
C PHE A 28 13.98 -3.85 4.44
N LEU A 29 12.85 -3.59 3.78
CA LEU A 29 12.39 -4.33 2.61
C LEU A 29 12.64 -3.58 1.31
N ARG A 30 13.07 -2.32 1.37
CA ARG A 30 13.10 -1.35 0.27
C ARG A 30 13.79 -1.85 -1.00
N GLU A 31 14.89 -2.58 -0.88
CA GLU A 31 15.66 -3.08 -2.03
C GLU A 31 15.05 -4.34 -2.67
N PHE A 32 14.10 -4.98 -1.98
CA PHE A 32 13.59 -6.30 -2.36
C PHE A 32 12.14 -6.29 -2.86
N VAL A 33 11.41 -5.20 -2.59
CA VAL A 33 9.97 -5.10 -2.81
C VAL A 33 9.59 -4.01 -3.80
N ILE A 34 8.44 -4.19 -4.42
CA ILE A 34 7.75 -3.18 -5.21
C ILE A 34 6.46 -2.83 -4.47
N LEU A 35 6.32 -1.58 -4.03
CA LEU A 35 5.14 -1.14 -3.29
C LEU A 35 3.91 -1.06 -4.21
N SER A 36 2.77 -1.50 -3.70
CA SER A 36 1.47 -1.46 -4.36
C SER A 36 0.39 -0.86 -3.44
N GLY A 37 -0.87 -0.93 -3.89
CA GLY A 37 -2.03 -0.54 -3.10
C GLY A 37 -1.99 0.91 -2.62
N GLY A 38 -2.49 1.15 -1.40
CA GLY A 38 -2.51 2.48 -0.79
C GLY A 38 -1.12 3.07 -0.56
N TRP A 39 -0.11 2.23 -0.33
CA TRP A 39 1.27 2.68 -0.11
C TRP A 39 1.94 3.18 -1.38
N ALA A 40 1.66 2.59 -2.55
CA ALA A 40 2.10 3.16 -3.81
C ALA A 40 1.51 4.56 -4.05
N TRP A 41 0.22 4.75 -3.75
CA TRP A 41 -0.42 6.07 -3.86
C TRP A 41 0.15 7.09 -2.87
N HIS A 42 0.52 6.67 -1.67
CA HIS A 42 1.24 7.53 -0.73
C HIS A 42 2.53 8.10 -1.33
N PHE A 43 3.38 7.27 -1.92
CA PHE A 43 4.63 7.73 -2.51
C PHE A 43 4.43 8.54 -3.80
N LEU A 44 3.36 8.26 -4.55
CA LEU A 44 2.97 9.08 -5.70
C LEU A 44 2.45 10.47 -5.32
N SER A 45 1.92 10.64 -4.11
CA SER A 45 1.34 11.90 -3.63
C SER A 45 2.39 12.87 -3.10
N PRO A 46 2.16 14.20 -3.12
CA PRO A 46 3.12 15.21 -2.64
C PRO A 46 3.71 14.88 -1.25
N GLU A 47 4.99 15.18 -1.03
CA GLU A 47 5.60 14.95 0.30
C GLU A 47 4.94 15.81 1.39
N GLY A 48 4.82 15.26 2.60
CA GLY A 48 4.24 15.98 3.75
C GLY A 48 2.72 16.16 3.70
N HIS A 49 2.02 15.50 2.77
CA HIS A 49 0.56 15.55 2.69
C HIS A 49 -0.14 14.97 3.92
N THR A 50 -1.40 15.36 4.11
CA THR A 50 -2.26 14.78 5.17
C THR A 50 -2.79 13.42 4.75
N GLU A 51 -2.60 12.43 5.62
CA GLU A 51 -2.99 11.05 5.34
C GLU A 51 -4.45 10.77 5.65
N TYR A 52 -5.32 11.09 4.70
CA TYR A 52 -6.74 10.77 4.81
C TYR A 52 -7.01 9.29 4.51
N LYS A 53 -7.83 8.65 5.33
CA LYS A 53 -8.26 7.25 5.14
C LYS A 53 -9.01 7.01 3.82
N HIS A 54 -9.53 8.07 3.21
CA HIS A 54 -10.22 8.04 1.92
C HIS A 54 -9.28 8.38 0.75
N ALA A 55 -8.14 9.01 1.00
CA ALA A 55 -7.10 9.22 0.00
C ALA A 55 -6.31 7.92 -0.21
N HIS A 56 -5.77 7.38 0.89
CA HIS A 56 -4.90 6.20 0.88
C HIS A 56 -5.38 5.16 1.92
N ASP A 57 -5.41 3.89 1.53
CA ASP A 57 -5.62 2.80 2.49
C ASP A 57 -4.28 2.35 3.08
N HIS A 58 -4.03 2.70 4.34
CA HIS A 58 -2.85 2.31 5.11
C HIS A 58 -3.14 1.19 6.11
N LYS A 59 -4.22 0.43 5.89
CA LYS A 59 -4.57 -0.69 6.77
C LYS A 59 -3.54 -1.81 6.66
N ASP A 60 -3.25 -2.20 5.42
CA ASP A 60 -2.38 -3.31 5.05
C ASP A 60 -1.32 -2.75 4.06
N ILE A 61 -0.11 -3.30 4.08
CA ILE A 61 1.00 -2.92 3.20
C ILE A 61 1.06 -3.94 2.06
N ASP A 62 0.70 -3.53 0.85
CA ASP A 62 0.73 -4.40 -0.31
C ASP A 62 2.08 -4.33 -1.04
N VAL A 63 2.75 -5.47 -1.19
CA VAL A 63 4.05 -5.56 -1.88
C VAL A 63 4.10 -6.70 -2.89
N PHE A 64 4.69 -6.41 -4.06
CA PHE A 64 5.15 -7.44 -4.98
C PHE A 64 6.61 -7.76 -4.74
N ILE A 65 6.94 -9.04 -4.83
CA ILE A 65 8.30 -9.55 -4.63
C ILE A 65 8.65 -10.47 -5.79
N ASN A 66 9.83 -10.22 -6.37
CA ASN A 66 10.39 -11.10 -7.38
C ASN A 66 10.67 -12.48 -6.74
N PRO A 67 10.31 -13.62 -7.39
CA PRO A 67 10.57 -14.96 -6.87
C PRO A 67 11.97 -15.17 -6.28
N LYS A 68 13.01 -14.57 -6.90
CA LYS A 68 14.40 -14.69 -6.45
C LYS A 68 14.67 -14.06 -5.07
N ASN A 69 13.87 -13.08 -4.66
CA ASN A 69 14.03 -12.32 -3.42
C ASN A 69 13.17 -12.87 -2.27
N VAL A 70 12.30 -13.86 -2.53
CA VAL A 70 11.31 -14.34 -1.55
C VAL A 70 11.96 -14.84 -0.27
N ALA A 71 13.01 -15.65 -0.38
CA ALA A 71 13.72 -16.21 0.77
C ALA A 71 14.35 -15.11 1.64
N GLU A 72 14.96 -14.11 1.01
CA GLU A 72 15.58 -12.98 1.69
C GLU A 72 14.54 -12.14 2.45
N VAL A 73 13.44 -11.78 1.80
CA VAL A 73 12.36 -11.01 2.43
C VAL A 73 11.76 -11.78 3.61
N MET A 74 11.56 -13.10 3.47
CA MET A 74 11.08 -13.92 4.59
C MET A 74 12.04 -13.92 5.78
N CYS A 75 13.35 -14.00 5.52
CA CYS A 75 14.37 -13.92 6.56
C CYS A 75 14.31 -12.58 7.30
N ILE A 76 14.25 -11.48 6.55
CA ILE A 76 14.13 -10.12 7.11
C ILE A 76 12.87 -10.01 7.96
N LEU A 77 11.70 -10.41 7.43
CA LEU A 77 10.43 -10.38 8.16
C LEU A 77 10.51 -11.16 9.48
N GLN A 78 11.09 -12.36 9.45
CA GLN A 78 11.29 -13.17 10.65
C GLN A 78 12.20 -12.48 11.68
N GLN A 79 13.35 -11.96 11.26
CA GLN A 79 14.27 -11.21 12.11
C GLN A 79 13.62 -9.96 12.72
N ARG A 80 12.66 -9.37 11.99
CA ARG A 80 11.87 -8.22 12.44
C ARG A 80 10.64 -8.60 13.26
N ASN A 81 10.50 -9.87 13.66
CA ASN A 81 9.40 -10.40 14.46
C ASN A 81 8.02 -10.36 13.79
N PHE A 82 7.95 -10.35 12.46
CA PHE A 82 6.71 -10.61 11.75
C PHE A 82 6.37 -12.10 11.81
N LYS A 83 5.08 -12.40 11.95
CA LYS A 83 4.55 -13.77 11.95
C LYS A 83 3.72 -14.00 10.72
N LYS A 84 3.91 -15.15 10.07
CA LYS A 84 3.00 -15.57 8.99
C LYS A 84 1.59 -15.75 9.58
N VAL A 85 0.60 -15.16 8.92
CA VAL A 85 -0.81 -15.34 9.23
C VAL A 85 -1.47 -16.06 8.06
N TRP A 86 -2.16 -17.14 8.37
CA TRP A 86 -2.92 -17.91 7.38
C TRP A 86 -4.23 -17.20 7.06
N THR A 87 -4.50 -17.05 5.78
CA THR A 87 -5.71 -16.43 5.25
C THR A 87 -6.52 -17.45 4.47
N ARG A 88 -7.78 -17.11 4.17
CA ARG A 88 -8.61 -17.93 3.28
C ARG A 88 -8.03 -18.11 1.88
N TYR A 89 -7.08 -17.24 1.47
CA TYR A 89 -6.47 -17.27 0.15
C TYR A 89 -5.29 -18.24 0.06
N ASP A 90 -4.67 -18.62 1.18
CA ASP A 90 -3.57 -19.60 1.20
C ASP A 90 -4.00 -21.01 0.72
N HIS A 91 -5.30 -21.29 0.70
CA HIS A 91 -5.87 -22.56 0.25
C HIS A 91 -6.39 -22.55 -1.18
N LEU A 92 -6.41 -21.39 -1.84
CA LEU A 92 -6.86 -21.28 -3.22
C LEU A 92 -5.68 -21.57 -4.16
N GLN A 93 -5.94 -22.32 -5.23
CA GLN A 93 -5.01 -22.41 -6.36
C GLN A 93 -5.06 -21.09 -7.12
N SER A 94 -4.35 -20.07 -6.64
CA SER A 94 -4.12 -18.83 -7.37
C SER A 94 -2.74 -18.85 -8.01
N ASP A 95 -2.63 -18.30 -9.22
CA ASP A 95 -1.34 -18.08 -9.89
C ASP A 95 -0.41 -17.15 -9.09
N GLU A 96 -1.00 -16.32 -8.23
CA GLU A 96 -0.28 -15.43 -7.33
C GLU A 96 -0.08 -16.12 -5.97
N ASN A 97 1.19 -16.41 -5.63
CA ASN A 97 1.57 -17.01 -4.34
C ASN A 97 1.46 -15.94 -3.24
N PHE A 98 0.24 -15.76 -2.76
CA PHE A 98 -0.11 -14.80 -1.72
C PHE A 98 0.34 -15.27 -0.34
N ARG A 99 0.88 -14.35 0.47
CA ARG A 99 1.19 -14.59 1.89
C ARG A 99 0.88 -13.35 2.71
N ARG A 100 0.48 -13.53 3.96
CA ARG A 100 0.29 -12.42 4.90
C ARG A 100 1.24 -12.55 6.08
N TYR A 101 1.82 -11.43 6.47
CA TYR A 101 2.67 -11.31 7.65
C TYR A 101 2.14 -10.20 8.55
N GLU A 102 2.06 -10.45 9.86
CA GLU A 102 1.60 -9.46 10.83
C GLU A 102 2.64 -9.26 11.95
N LYS A 103 2.77 -8.01 12.38
CA LYS A 103 3.53 -7.61 13.57
C LYS A 103 2.71 -6.63 14.39
N THR A 104 2.68 -6.81 15.70
CA THR A 104 2.09 -5.84 16.62
C THR A 104 3.21 -5.05 17.27
N VAL A 105 3.10 -3.72 17.25
CA VAL A 105 4.05 -2.80 17.85
C VAL A 105 3.31 -1.90 18.84
N GLU A 106 3.85 -1.75 20.04
CA GLU A 106 3.32 -0.80 21.03
C GLU A 106 3.84 0.60 20.74
N THR A 107 2.95 1.58 20.75
CA THR A 107 3.29 2.99 20.65
C THR A 107 3.77 3.52 22.00
N LYS A 108 4.41 4.70 21.98
CA LYS A 108 4.81 5.42 23.21
C LYS A 108 3.62 5.75 24.13
N THR A 109 2.40 5.74 23.58
CA THR A 109 1.15 6.00 24.30
C THR A 109 0.51 4.72 24.86
N GLY A 110 1.17 3.57 24.74
CA GLY A 110 0.67 2.27 25.20
C GLY A 110 -0.41 1.67 24.30
N LYS A 111 -0.67 2.24 23.12
CA LYS A 111 -1.59 1.67 22.14
C LYS A 111 -0.85 0.65 21.27
N SER A 112 -1.50 -0.46 20.98
CA SER A 112 -0.96 -1.44 20.02
C SER A 112 -1.37 -1.09 18.59
N ILE A 113 -0.40 -1.02 17.68
CA ILE A 113 -0.61 -0.91 16.24
C ILE A 113 -0.21 -2.22 15.60
N ARG A 114 -1.13 -2.82 14.86
CA ARG A 114 -0.84 -3.96 14.00
C ARG A 114 -0.44 -3.47 12.61
N ILE A 115 0.72 -3.91 12.17
CA ILE A 115 1.26 -3.77 10.83
C ILE A 115 1.02 -5.08 10.10
N THR A 116 0.29 -5.03 8.99
CA THR A 116 0.03 -6.16 8.10
C THR A 116 0.81 -5.94 6.82
N ILE A 117 1.51 -6.95 6.32
CA ILE A 117 2.15 -6.96 5.01
C ILE A 117 1.53 -8.07 4.18
N ASP A 118 0.92 -7.68 3.06
CA ASP A 118 0.37 -8.55 2.03
C ASP A 118 1.41 -8.71 0.93
N PHE A 119 1.83 -9.96 0.77
CA PHE A 119 2.96 -10.38 -0.04
C PHE A 119 2.41 -11.06 -1.30
N PHE A 120 2.76 -10.54 -2.47
CA PHE A 120 2.44 -11.12 -3.77
C PHE A 120 3.72 -11.53 -4.50
N VAL A 121 3.95 -12.83 -4.70
CA VAL A 121 5.08 -13.28 -5.55
C VAL A 121 4.70 -13.08 -7.01
N LYS A 122 5.45 -12.25 -7.73
CA LYS A 122 5.26 -12.04 -9.17
C LYS A 122 6.56 -11.63 -9.83
N GLN A 123 6.83 -12.22 -10.99
CA GLN A 123 7.95 -11.80 -11.83
C GLN A 123 7.50 -10.63 -12.74
N ASP A 124 8.43 -9.74 -13.07
CA ASP A 124 8.26 -8.70 -14.11
C ASP A 124 7.03 -7.79 -13.91
N VAL A 125 6.85 -7.28 -12.68
CA VAL A 125 5.81 -6.27 -12.38
C VAL A 125 6.23 -4.91 -12.96
N PRO A 126 5.42 -4.27 -13.82
CA PRO A 126 5.69 -2.91 -14.27
C PRO A 126 5.84 -1.96 -13.08
N SER A 127 7.01 -1.33 -12.99
CA SER A 127 7.39 -0.53 -11.83
C SER A 127 8.26 0.64 -12.24
N ARG A 128 8.29 1.67 -11.38
CA ARG A 128 9.16 2.83 -11.52
C ARG A 128 9.72 3.25 -10.16
N ILE A 129 10.83 3.99 -10.18
CA ILE A 129 11.41 4.57 -8.97
C ILE A 129 10.75 5.94 -8.73
N VAL A 130 10.16 6.12 -7.55
CA VAL A 130 9.56 7.38 -7.09
C VAL A 130 9.99 7.60 -5.66
N LYS A 131 10.54 8.79 -5.37
CA LYS A 131 11.00 9.17 -4.02
C LYS A 131 11.77 8.03 -3.39
N ASP A 132 12.74 7.52 -4.15
CA ASP A 132 13.67 6.54 -3.64
C ASP A 132 13.05 5.13 -3.41
N TRP A 133 11.78 4.92 -3.73
CA TRP A 133 11.07 3.64 -3.66
C TRP A 133 10.75 3.07 -5.04
N THR A 134 10.86 1.75 -5.16
CA THR A 134 10.28 1.05 -6.31
C THR A 134 8.79 0.86 -6.06
N ILE A 135 7.96 1.49 -6.89
CA ILE A 135 6.49 1.40 -6.82
C ILE A 135 5.94 0.77 -8.08
N VAL A 136 4.77 0.14 -7.99
CA VAL A 136 4.04 -0.31 -9.18
C VAL A 136 3.70 0.90 -10.07
N ASP A 137 3.88 0.76 -11.38
CA ASP A 137 3.52 1.80 -12.35
C ASP A 137 2.03 2.18 -12.18
N PRO A 138 1.66 3.48 -12.16
CA PRO A 138 0.28 3.89 -11.91
C PRO A 138 -0.76 3.26 -12.85
N THR A 139 -0.41 3.03 -14.11
CA THR A 139 -1.32 2.42 -15.09
C THR A 139 -1.58 0.95 -14.74
N PHE A 140 -0.50 0.22 -14.41
CA PHE A 140 -0.62 -1.16 -13.97
C PHE A 140 -1.30 -1.25 -12.60
N LEU A 141 -0.99 -0.34 -11.67
CA LEU A 141 -1.58 -0.27 -10.33
C LEU A 141 -3.10 -0.15 -10.39
N LEU A 142 -3.63 0.68 -11.30
CA LEU A 142 -5.08 0.80 -11.52
C LEU A 142 -5.72 -0.52 -12.00
N SER A 143 -5.02 -1.31 -12.81
CA SER A 143 -5.50 -2.61 -13.29
C SER A 143 -5.63 -3.69 -12.20
N LEU A 144 -4.97 -3.48 -11.05
CA LEU A 144 -4.99 -4.42 -9.91
C LEU A 144 -6.24 -4.27 -9.03
N TYR A 145 -6.94 -3.14 -9.15
CA TYR A 145 -8.22 -2.93 -8.49
C TYR A 145 -9.29 -3.82 -9.14
N SER A 146 -10.16 -4.42 -8.33
CA SER A 146 -11.11 -5.51 -8.64
C SER A 146 -10.57 -6.94 -8.52
N ASN A 147 -9.25 -7.14 -8.55
CA ASN A 147 -8.62 -8.45 -8.37
C ASN A 147 -7.85 -8.56 -7.05
N ILE A 148 -6.85 -7.69 -6.86
CA ILE A 148 -5.95 -7.70 -5.70
C ILE A 148 -6.37 -6.64 -4.69
N HIS A 149 -6.69 -5.43 -5.17
CA HIS A 149 -7.04 -4.30 -4.31
C HIS A 149 -8.55 -4.12 -4.17
N SER A 150 -9.00 -3.95 -2.92
CA SER A 150 -10.42 -4.12 -2.55
C SER A 150 -11.37 -2.96 -2.85
N SER A 151 -10.89 -1.74 -3.15
CA SER A 151 -11.78 -0.64 -3.56
C SER A 151 -11.03 0.36 -4.44
N ASP A 152 -11.63 0.62 -5.58
CA ASP A 152 -11.26 1.67 -6.54
C ASP A 152 -11.76 3.07 -6.12
N LYS A 153 -12.55 3.17 -5.04
CA LYS A 153 -13.22 4.42 -4.63
C LYS A 153 -12.36 5.43 -3.86
N CYS A 154 -11.07 5.16 -3.64
CA CYS A 154 -10.17 6.10 -2.98
C CYS A 154 -9.93 7.35 -3.85
N TRP A 155 -9.70 8.51 -3.23
CA TRP A 155 -9.49 9.77 -3.97
C TRP A 155 -8.29 9.66 -4.91
N ALA A 156 -7.18 9.10 -4.44
CA ALA A 156 -5.97 8.92 -5.25
C ALA A 156 -6.25 8.06 -6.50
N VAL A 157 -7.03 6.98 -6.36
CA VAL A 157 -7.40 6.11 -7.49
C VAL A 157 -8.27 6.87 -8.49
N GLN A 158 -9.35 7.50 -8.01
CA GLN A 158 -10.29 8.22 -8.87
C GLN A 158 -9.65 9.43 -9.57
N SER A 159 -8.77 10.15 -8.87
CA SER A 159 -7.99 11.26 -9.43
C SER A 159 -6.98 10.75 -10.45
N SER A 160 -6.27 9.65 -10.17
CA SER A 160 -5.31 9.05 -11.11
C SER A 160 -5.96 8.60 -12.41
N ILE A 161 -7.16 8.00 -12.35
CA ILE A 161 -7.92 7.65 -13.57
C ILE A 161 -8.17 8.89 -14.43
N LYS A 162 -8.59 10.01 -13.82
CA LYS A 162 -8.87 11.27 -14.53
C LYS A 162 -7.60 11.92 -15.09
N LEU A 163 -6.49 11.84 -14.37
CA LEU A 163 -5.20 12.39 -14.78
C LEU A 163 -4.63 11.60 -15.96
N LEU A 164 -4.59 10.27 -15.85
CA LEU A 164 -4.07 9.39 -16.90
C LEU A 164 -4.93 9.43 -18.17
N ALA A 165 -6.25 9.57 -18.06
CA ALA A 165 -7.12 9.81 -19.22
C ALA A 165 -6.79 11.10 -19.99
N LYS A 166 -6.10 12.05 -19.34
CA LYS A 166 -5.61 13.30 -19.94
C LYS A 166 -4.11 13.22 -20.30
N ASN A 167 -3.50 12.04 -20.24
CA ASN A 167 -2.05 11.83 -20.38
C ASN A 167 -1.21 12.64 -19.38
N ILE A 168 -1.72 12.82 -18.15
CA ILE A 168 -1.04 13.50 -17.07
C ILE A 168 -0.51 12.47 -16.07
N ASP A 169 0.78 12.54 -15.75
CA ASP A 169 1.39 11.72 -14.71
C ASP A 169 0.81 12.10 -13.32
N PRO A 170 0.36 11.13 -12.51
CA PRO A 170 -0.15 11.38 -11.17
C PRO A 170 0.91 11.74 -10.14
N LEU A 171 2.22 11.63 -10.45
CA LEU A 171 3.30 11.99 -9.53
C LEU A 171 3.16 13.43 -9.04
N ASP A 172 3.20 13.60 -7.71
CA ASP A 172 3.13 14.87 -6.98
C ASP A 172 1.91 15.73 -7.33
N ARG A 173 0.81 15.09 -7.72
CA ARG A 173 -0.46 15.76 -7.98
C ARG A 173 -1.28 15.91 -6.69
N GLU A 174 -1.62 17.16 -6.36
CA GLU A 174 -2.47 17.50 -5.20
C GLU A 174 -3.85 16.84 -5.26
N GLU A 175 -4.33 16.51 -6.45
CA GLU A 175 -5.59 15.81 -6.66
C GLU A 175 -5.62 14.42 -5.98
N LEU A 176 -4.46 13.82 -5.69
CA LEU A 176 -4.40 12.52 -5.00
C LEU A 176 -4.79 12.61 -3.52
N VAL A 177 -4.60 13.79 -2.91
CA VAL A 177 -4.75 14.01 -1.47
C VAL A 177 -5.83 15.04 -1.11
N THR A 178 -6.32 15.76 -2.10
CA THR A 178 -7.37 16.78 -1.92
C THR A 178 -8.74 16.12 -1.77
N ILE A 179 -9.49 16.52 -0.74
CA ILE A 179 -10.88 16.12 -0.56
C ILE A 179 -11.67 16.56 -1.81
N PRO A 180 -12.30 15.62 -2.55
CA PRO A 180 -13.08 15.98 -3.73
C PRO A 180 -14.18 16.96 -3.38
N LYS A 181 -14.23 18.09 -4.10
CA LYS A 181 -15.36 19.02 -4.05
C LYS A 181 -16.49 18.41 -4.89
N GLU A 182 -17.72 18.45 -4.37
CA GLU A 182 -18.92 17.96 -5.06
C GLU A 182 -19.15 18.67 -6.40
#